data_AF-A0AAV2QUK4-F1
#
_entry.id   AF-A0AAV2QUK4-F1
#
_cell.length_a   1.000
_cell.length_b   1.000
_cell.length_c   1.000
_cell.angle_alpha   90.00
_cell.angle_beta   90.00
_cell.angle_gamma   90.00
#
_symmetry.space_group_name_H-M   'P 1'
#
loop_
_entity.id
_entity.type
_entity.pdbx_description
1 polymer ?
#
loop_
_entity_poly.entity_id
_entity_poly.type
_entity_poly.pdbx_seq_one_letter_code
_entity_poly.pdbx_strand_id
1 'polypeptide(L)'
;FYPQIQGIQYRPDAGPEDTLCYHHYNPTESVHGKPMEEWFKFAPCFFNSFRYMGSDDYYGDRVHQRHREWENNDNPGGQQDRFNIKTYENRLKAAFEFCHKLGVKFYA
;
A
#
# COMPACT_ATOMS: atom_id res chain seq x y z
N PHE A 1 10.54 -2.93 -0.94
CA PHE A 1 9.76 -2.88 0.31
C PHE A 1 8.79 -4.03 0.44
N TYR A 2 8.33 -4.66 -0.65
CA TYR A 2 7.46 -5.84 -0.56
C TYR A 2 8.03 -7.03 -1.36
N PRO A 3 9.26 -7.50 -1.09
CA PRO A 3 9.96 -8.45 -1.97
C PRO A 3 9.21 -9.78 -2.19
N GLN A 4 8.40 -10.21 -1.24
CA GLN A 4 7.63 -11.45 -1.31
C GLN A 4 6.29 -11.30 -2.06
N ILE A 5 5.88 -10.07 -2.38
CA ILE A 5 4.60 -9.78 -3.04
C ILE A 5 4.88 -9.46 -4.51
N GLN A 6 4.23 -10.21 -5.41
CA GLN A 6 4.25 -9.93 -6.85
C GLN A 6 3.08 -9.01 -7.23
N GLY A 7 2.99 -8.63 -8.51
CA GLY A 7 1.80 -7.92 -9.01
C GLY A 7 0.54 -8.75 -8.79
N ILE A 8 -0.49 -8.14 -8.20
CA ILE A 8 -1.77 -8.78 -7.92
C ILE A 8 -2.51 -8.98 -9.23
N GLN A 9 -2.89 -10.23 -9.50
CA GLN A 9 -3.54 -10.62 -10.75
C GLN A 9 -5.03 -10.85 -10.55
N TYR A 10 -5.80 -10.66 -11.63
CA TYR A 10 -7.20 -11.10 -11.68
C TYR A 10 -7.26 -12.62 -11.87
N ARG A 11 -7.81 -13.33 -10.89
CA ARG A 11 -8.01 -14.79 -10.87
C ARG A 11 -9.40 -15.11 -10.29
N PRO A 12 -10.46 -15.09 -11.11
CA PRO A 12 -11.82 -15.32 -10.63
C PRO A 12 -12.00 -16.74 -10.05
N ASP A 13 -11.27 -17.71 -10.57
CA ASP A 13 -11.32 -19.12 -10.17
C ASP A 13 -10.39 -19.47 -8.98
N ALA A 14 -9.72 -18.48 -8.40
CA ALA A 14 -8.84 -18.72 -7.26
C ALA A 14 -9.62 -19.25 -6.06
N GLY A 15 -9.02 -20.24 -5.37
CA GLY A 15 -9.62 -20.84 -4.19
C GLY A 15 -9.54 -19.93 -2.95
N PRO A 16 -10.20 -20.30 -1.84
CA PRO A 16 -10.22 -19.50 -0.61
C PRO A 16 -8.84 -19.18 -0.01
N GLU A 17 -7.85 -20.05 -0.28
CA GLU A 17 -6.48 -19.90 0.22
C GLU A 17 -5.67 -18.86 -0.57
N ASP A 18 -6.06 -18.56 -1.82
CA ASP A 18 -5.36 -17.64 -2.72
C ASP A 18 -5.79 -16.19 -2.45
N THR A 19 -5.37 -15.65 -1.31
CA THR A 19 -5.81 -14.33 -0.82
C THR A 19 -5.17 -13.12 -1.51
N LEU A 20 -4.09 -13.30 -2.27
CA LEU A 20 -3.34 -12.24 -2.95
C LEU A 20 -3.69 -12.15 -4.45
N CYS A 21 -4.98 -12.20 -4.77
CA CYS A 21 -5.49 -12.01 -6.13
C CYS A 21 -6.82 -11.25 -6.12
N TYR A 22 -7.21 -10.72 -7.28
CA TYR A 22 -8.52 -10.13 -7.47
C TYR A 22 -9.49 -11.19 -8.00
N HIS A 23 -10.57 -11.45 -7.26
CA HIS A 23 -11.66 -12.31 -7.74
C HIS A 23 -12.65 -11.56 -8.64
N HIS A 24 -12.82 -10.26 -8.41
CA HIS A 24 -13.88 -9.46 -9.03
C HIS A 24 -13.38 -8.26 -9.82
N TYR A 25 -12.15 -7.81 -9.56
CA TYR A 25 -11.61 -6.63 -10.22
C TYR A 25 -10.70 -7.04 -11.37
N ASN A 26 -11.20 -6.82 -12.59
CA ASN A 26 -10.41 -6.92 -13.81
C ASN A 26 -10.30 -5.53 -14.45
N PRO A 27 -9.10 -4.90 -14.47
CA PRO A 27 -8.96 -3.53 -14.95
C PRO A 27 -9.38 -3.33 -16.41
N THR A 28 -9.24 -4.36 -17.27
CA THR A 28 -9.56 -4.28 -18.70
C THR A 28 -10.99 -4.68 -19.04
N GLU A 29 -11.75 -5.23 -18.07
CA GLU A 29 -13.12 -5.65 -18.30
C GLU A 29 -14.02 -4.44 -18.54
N SER A 30 -14.80 -4.49 -19.63
CA SER A 30 -15.71 -3.42 -19.99
C SER A 30 -17.05 -3.60 -19.30
N VAL A 31 -17.42 -2.62 -18.47
CA VAL A 31 -18.71 -2.53 -17.80
C VAL A 31 -19.44 -1.32 -18.37
N HIS A 32 -20.58 -1.57 -19.01
CA HIS A 32 -21.37 -0.53 -19.69
C HIS A 32 -20.55 0.35 -20.66
N GLY A 33 -19.59 -0.26 -21.38
CA GLY A 33 -18.81 0.42 -22.42
C GLY A 33 -17.59 1.20 -21.92
N LYS A 34 -17.23 1.10 -20.63
CA LYS A 34 -15.98 1.64 -20.08
C LYS A 34 -15.23 0.58 -19.27
N PRO A 35 -13.90 0.57 -19.28
CA PRO A 35 -13.12 -0.38 -18.49
C PRO A 35 -13.32 -0.12 -16.99
N MET A 36 -13.30 -1.16 -16.16
CA MET A 36 -13.48 -1.05 -14.71
C MET A 36 -12.50 -0.05 -14.08
N GLU A 37 -11.25 0.01 -14.56
CA GLU A 37 -10.26 0.95 -14.03
C GLU A 37 -10.67 2.43 -14.18
N GLU A 38 -11.44 2.76 -15.22
CA GLU A 38 -11.96 4.12 -15.45
C GLU A 38 -13.18 4.44 -14.60
N TRP A 39 -13.97 3.43 -14.24
CA TRP A 39 -15.10 3.59 -13.33
C TRP A 39 -14.63 3.83 -11.91
N PHE A 40 -13.75 2.97 -11.41
CA PHE A 40 -13.40 2.97 -9.99
C PHE A 40 -12.29 3.95 -9.65
N LYS A 41 -11.30 4.13 -10.54
CA LYS A 41 -10.14 5.03 -10.33
C LYS A 41 -9.61 4.97 -8.90
N PHE A 42 -9.34 3.75 -8.42
CA PHE A 42 -8.90 3.54 -7.05
C PHE A 42 -7.66 4.40 -6.74
N ALA A 43 -7.58 4.88 -5.49
CA ALA A 43 -6.49 5.71 -5.03
C ALA A 43 -6.21 5.39 -3.55
N PRO A 44 -5.08 4.72 -3.23
CA PRO A 44 -4.68 4.51 -1.85
C PRO A 44 -4.39 5.86 -1.18
N CYS A 45 -4.95 6.05 0.02
CA CYS A 45 -4.64 7.22 0.83
C CYS A 45 -3.22 7.11 1.40
N PHE A 46 -2.36 8.05 1.02
CA PHE A 46 -0.95 8.06 1.36
C PHE A 46 -0.74 8.20 2.86
N PHE A 47 -1.48 9.11 3.51
CA PHE A 47 -1.38 9.31 4.95
C PHE A 47 -1.71 8.02 5.71
N ASN A 48 -2.89 7.44 5.48
CA ASN A 48 -3.33 6.24 6.17
C ASN A 48 -2.42 5.03 5.90
N SER A 49 -1.90 4.90 4.68
CA SER A 49 -1.13 3.73 4.26
C SER A 49 0.34 3.81 4.66
N PHE A 50 0.99 4.95 4.45
CA PHE A 50 2.46 5.07 4.56
C PHE A 50 2.93 5.94 5.73
N ARG A 51 2.10 6.85 6.25
CA ARG A 51 2.47 7.75 7.35
C ARG A 51 1.84 7.40 8.71
N TYR A 52 0.57 7.02 8.72
CA TYR A 52 -0.19 6.79 9.94
C TYR A 52 0.34 5.53 10.65
N MET A 53 0.67 5.68 11.94
CA MET A 53 1.31 4.66 12.77
C MET A 53 0.40 4.14 13.89
N GLY A 54 -0.90 4.43 13.83
CA GLY A 54 -1.85 3.91 14.81
C GLY A 54 -1.79 4.59 16.18
N SER A 55 -1.12 5.73 16.33
CA SER A 55 -1.25 6.57 17.52
C SER A 55 -1.53 8.01 17.11
N ASP A 56 -2.76 8.43 17.33
CA ASP A 56 -3.14 9.83 17.44
C ASP A 56 -4.05 9.92 18.66
N ASP A 57 -3.43 10.18 19.81
CA ASP A 57 -3.84 10.79 21.08
C ASP A 57 -5.28 10.64 21.64
N TYR A 58 -6.12 9.70 21.17
CA TYR A 58 -7.44 9.39 21.75
C TYR A 58 -7.82 7.90 21.77
N TYR A 59 -7.12 7.02 21.04
CA TYR A 59 -7.54 5.63 20.81
C TYR A 59 -6.61 4.54 21.37
N GLY A 60 -5.68 4.89 22.27
CA GLY A 60 -4.83 3.93 22.99
C GLY A 60 -3.41 3.77 22.43
N ASP A 61 -2.62 2.92 23.10
CA ASP A 61 -1.22 2.63 22.77
C ASP A 61 -1.05 2.07 21.35
N ARG A 62 0.16 2.21 20.79
CA ARG A 62 0.55 1.75 19.44
C ARG A 62 0.36 0.22 19.25
N VAL A 63 -0.87 -0.23 19.06
CA VAL A 63 -1.20 -1.64 18.76
C VAL A 63 -0.81 -2.06 17.35
N HIS A 64 -0.54 -1.10 16.47
CA HIS A 64 0.00 -1.35 15.14
C HIS A 64 1.53 -1.21 15.14
N GLN A 65 2.24 -2.18 15.73
CA GLN A 65 3.67 -2.36 15.44
C GLN A 65 3.85 -2.89 14.01
N ARG A 66 3.50 -2.07 13.02
CA ARG A 66 3.84 -2.33 11.62
C ARG A 66 5.32 -1.98 11.48
N HIS A 67 6.19 -2.99 11.58
CA HIS A 67 7.59 -2.82 11.23
C HIS A 67 7.68 -2.47 9.74
N ARG A 68 7.70 -1.17 9.45
CA ARG A 68 7.76 -0.63 8.09
C ARG A 68 9.22 -0.39 7.74
N GLU A 69 9.71 -1.16 6.78
CA GLU A 69 11.11 -1.07 6.32
C GLU A 69 11.52 0.34 5.91
N TRP A 70 10.60 1.13 5.33
CA TRP A 70 10.86 2.50 4.90
C TRP A 70 11.00 3.53 6.04
N GLU A 71 10.70 3.14 7.29
CA GLU A 71 10.85 3.99 8.49
C GLU A 71 12.15 3.69 9.24
N ASN A 72 12.80 2.57 8.93
CA ASN A 72 14.05 2.18 9.55
C ASN A 72 15.22 2.84 8.80
N ASN A 73 15.75 3.92 9.35
CA ASN A 73 17.11 4.35 9.01
C ASN A 73 18.03 3.71 10.05
N ASP A 74 19.11 3.08 9.60
CA ASP A 74 20.14 2.36 10.38
C ASP A 74 20.85 3.20 11.46
N ASN A 75 20.11 3.75 12.43
CA ASN A 75 20.65 4.43 13.59
C ASN A 75 20.34 3.61 14.85
N PRO A 76 21.23 2.68 15.24
CA PRO A 76 21.13 1.96 16.50
C PRO A 76 21.45 2.94 17.64
N GLY A 77 20.43 3.64 18.16
CA GLY A 77 20.55 4.45 19.38
C GLY A 77 20.00 5.88 19.32
N GLY A 78 19.47 6.34 18.17
CA GLY A 78 18.92 7.68 18.04
C GLY A 78 17.42 7.63 17.80
N GLN A 79 16.65 8.42 18.55
CA GLN A 79 15.24 8.73 18.32
C GLN A 79 14.97 8.79 16.80
N GLN A 80 14.16 7.85 16.30
CA GLN A 80 13.89 7.67 14.87
C GLN A 80 13.54 9.02 14.26
N ASP A 81 14.42 9.56 13.42
CA ASP A 81 14.16 10.82 12.74
C ASP A 81 13.22 10.55 11.56
N ARG A 82 11.94 10.34 11.90
CA ARG A 82 10.83 10.10 10.96
C ARG A 82 10.59 11.30 10.04
N PHE A 83 11.23 12.43 10.33
CA PHE A 83 11.18 13.68 9.58
C PHE A 83 12.42 13.90 8.70
N ASN A 84 13.31 12.90 8.57
CA ASN A 84 14.42 12.93 7.63
C ASN A 84 13.94 12.79 6.17
N ILE A 85 14.55 13.56 5.26
CA ILE A 85 14.36 13.50 3.80
C ILE A 85 14.49 12.06 3.27
N LYS A 86 15.49 11.29 3.71
CA LYS A 86 15.69 9.90 3.26
C LYS A 86 14.49 9.02 3.60
N THR A 87 13.87 9.23 4.77
CA THR A 87 12.65 8.52 5.17
C THR A 87 11.47 8.88 4.28
N TYR A 88 11.34 10.15 3.89
CA TYR A 88 10.30 10.58 2.96
C TYR A 88 10.48 9.96 1.57
N GLU A 89 11.71 9.93 1.05
CA GLU A 89 12.01 9.25 -0.22
C GLU A 89 11.67 7.76 -0.18
N ASN A 90 12.01 7.08 0.92
CA ASN A 90 11.69 5.67 1.11
C ASN A 90 10.17 5.43 1.18
N ARG A 91 9.41 6.30 1.86
CA ARG A 91 7.94 6.24 1.86
C ARG A 91 7.38 6.37 0.45
N LEU A 92 7.88 7.30 -0.35
CA LEU A 92 7.46 7.47 -1.73
C LEU A 92 7.76 6.21 -2.55
N LYS A 93 8.99 5.68 -2.48
CA LYS A 93 9.35 4.44 -3.18
C LYS A 93 8.46 3.26 -2.77
N ALA A 94 8.17 3.12 -1.47
CA ALA A 94 7.24 2.11 -0.98
C ALA A 94 5.81 2.32 -1.49
N ALA A 95 5.34 3.56 -1.56
CA ALA A 95 4.02 3.89 -2.08
C ALA A 95 3.88 3.58 -3.57
N PHE A 96 4.87 3.96 -4.39
CA PHE A 96 4.87 3.62 -5.81
C PHE A 96 4.97 2.12 -6.05
N GLU A 97 5.80 1.39 -5.29
CA GLU A 97 5.85 -0.08 -5.36
C GLU A 97 4.50 -0.71 -5.01
N PHE A 98 3.82 -0.20 -3.98
CA PHE A 98 2.49 -0.66 -3.55
C PHE A 98 1.43 -0.42 -4.65
N CYS A 99 1.33 0.80 -5.16
CA CYS A 99 0.39 1.13 -6.24
C CYS A 99 0.67 0.31 -7.50
N HIS A 100 1.95 0.14 -7.86
CA HIS A 100 2.35 -0.66 -9.02
C HIS A 100 1.92 -2.13 -8.86
N LYS A 101 2.14 -2.74 -7.70
CA LYS A 101 1.74 -4.13 -7.44
C LYS A 101 0.23 -4.33 -7.41
N LEU A 102 -0.52 -3.35 -6.93
CA LEU A 102 -1.99 -3.39 -6.99
C LEU A 102 -2.55 -3.04 -8.38
N GLY A 103 -1.71 -2.57 -9.32
CA GLY A 103 -2.19 -2.11 -10.63
C GLY A 103 -3.00 -0.82 -10.57
N VAL A 104 -2.74 0.04 -9.58
CA VAL A 104 -3.49 1.28 -9.36
C VAL A 104 -2.74 2.48 -9.91
N LYS A 105 -3.46 3.35 -10.63
CA LYS A 105 -2.90 4.51 -11.36
C LYS A 105 -2.95 5.84 -10.59
N PHE A 106 -3.64 5.89 -9.45
CA PHE A 106 -3.83 7.10 -8.65
C PHE A 106 -3.40 6.89 -7.20
N TYR A 107 -3.14 7.98 -6.49
CA TYR A 107 -2.93 8.03 -5.04
C TYR A 107 -3.60 9.31 -4.49
N ALA A 108 -3.97 9.29 -3.22
CA ALA A 108 -4.65 10.40 -2.54
C ALA A 108 -3.92 10.83 -1.26
#